data_AF-A0A0D0CRI2-F1
#
_entry.id   AF-A0A0D0CRI2-F1
#
_cell.length_a   1.000
_cell.length_b   1.000
_cell.length_c   1.000
_cell.angle_alpha   90.00
_cell.angle_beta   90.00
_cell.angle_gamma   90.00
#
_symmetry.space_group_name_H-M   'P 1'
#
loop_
_entity.id
_entity.type
_entity.pdbx_description
1 polymer ?
#
loop_
_entity_poly.entity_id
_entity_poly.type
_entity_poly.pdbx_seq_one_letter_code
_entity_poly.pdbx_strand_id
1 'polypeptide(L)'
;MFSLLTSVVAAIAFASAGVSATPVARGTCAPNAQGSGVSIESVQYSGLEWGDHNTTPTNGDVIVSSSFRGLAAPDFHVQQSGQVPTSYIIRDVNNNNLAVTTEGSQLHFTPTSNSGNQANQLFDIACQSCAFDTTPGQAAGSQCTISPHGQNNQCVTSGQHAADPLAVTGCTGSNAQLFNIVF
;
A
#
# COMPACT_ATOMS: atom_id res chain seq x y z
N MET A 1 -25.76 9.89 75.84
CA MET A 1 -24.46 9.22 76.09
C MET A 1 -24.34 8.10 75.06
N PHE A 2 -23.43 8.27 74.09
CA PHE A 2 -22.88 7.36 73.08
C PHE A 2 -23.78 6.36 72.30
N SER A 3 -23.73 6.43 70.97
CA SER A 3 -22.96 5.44 70.20
C SER A 3 -22.75 5.90 68.74
N LEU A 4 -21.49 5.95 68.32
CA LEU A 4 -21.06 6.13 66.93
C LEU A 4 -21.31 4.84 66.14
N LEU A 5 -21.70 4.96 64.87
CA LEU A 5 -21.52 3.93 63.86
C LEU A 5 -20.67 4.52 62.75
N THR A 6 -19.39 4.13 62.75
CA THR A 6 -18.41 4.37 61.70
C THR A 6 -18.66 3.45 60.51
N SER A 7 -18.94 4.01 59.34
CA SER A 7 -18.91 3.27 58.07
C SER A 7 -17.67 3.69 57.29
N VAL A 8 -16.69 2.77 57.19
CA VAL A 8 -15.52 2.90 56.33
C VAL A 8 -15.91 2.40 54.94
N VAL A 9 -15.90 3.27 53.93
CA VAL A 9 -16.01 2.85 52.52
C VAL A 9 -14.60 2.72 51.96
N ALA A 10 -14.20 1.49 51.63
CA ALA A 10 -12.92 1.19 51.01
C ALA A 10 -12.94 1.59 49.53
N ALA A 11 -12.00 2.45 49.12
CA ALA A 11 -11.76 2.78 47.72
C ALA A 11 -10.94 1.65 47.07
N ILE A 12 -11.52 0.95 46.09
CA ILE A 12 -10.81 -0.04 45.28
C ILE A 12 -10.11 0.71 44.14
N ALA A 13 -8.79 0.79 44.20
CA ALA A 13 -7.98 1.29 43.11
C ALA A 13 -7.81 0.19 42.05
N PHE A 14 -8.41 0.38 40.87
CA PHE A 14 -8.13 -0.44 39.70
C PHE A 14 -6.77 -0.03 39.13
N ALA A 15 -5.74 -0.84 39.38
CA ALA A 15 -4.45 -0.72 38.69
C ALA A 15 -4.61 -1.25 37.26
N SER A 16 -4.77 -0.36 36.29
CA SER A 16 -4.60 -0.70 34.89
C SER A 16 -3.12 -0.93 34.62
N ALA A 17 -2.74 -2.21 34.48
CA ALA A 17 -1.45 -2.58 33.92
C ALA A 17 -1.43 -2.16 32.45
N GLY A 18 -0.84 -1.00 32.17
CA GLY A 18 -0.55 -0.57 30.81
C GLY A 18 0.50 -1.52 30.21
N VAL A 19 0.08 -2.37 29.27
CA VAL A 19 1.01 -3.10 28.42
C VAL A 19 1.60 -2.07 27.46
N SER A 20 2.78 -1.54 27.79
CA SER A 20 3.58 -0.76 26.85
C SER A 20 4.17 -1.74 25.83
N ALA A 21 3.44 -1.93 24.73
CA ALA A 21 4.04 -2.53 23.56
C ALA A 21 4.98 -1.47 22.96
N THR A 22 6.29 -1.61 23.19
CA THR A 22 7.28 -0.94 22.35
C THR A 22 7.01 -1.36 20.91
N PRO A 23 6.70 -0.42 19.99
CA PRO A 23 6.63 -0.77 18.59
C PRO A 23 8.03 -1.26 18.23
N VAL A 24 8.15 -2.52 17.82
CA VAL A 24 9.35 -3.00 17.16
C VAL A 24 9.51 -2.09 15.96
N ALA A 25 10.58 -1.28 15.96
CA ALA A 25 10.99 -0.51 14.80
C ALA A 25 11.36 -1.53 13.70
N ARG A 26 10.35 -1.97 12.92
CA ARG A 26 10.57 -2.74 11.71
C ARG A 26 11.26 -1.79 10.75
N GLY A 27 12.53 -2.05 10.44
CA GLY A 27 13.25 -1.28 9.44
C GLY A 27 12.44 -1.31 8.16
N THR A 28 11.89 -0.16 7.75
CA THR A 28 11.20 -0.07 6.48
C THR A 28 12.26 -0.01 5.38
N CYS A 29 12.05 -0.78 4.33
CA CYS A 29 12.89 -0.76 3.14
C CYS A 29 12.04 -0.36 1.94
N ALA A 30 12.69 0.08 0.88
CA ALA A 30 12.03 0.33 -0.39
C ALA A 30 12.44 -0.77 -1.38
N PRO A 31 11.49 -1.38 -2.11
CA PRO A 31 11.79 -2.52 -2.97
C PRO A 31 12.66 -2.07 -4.15
N ASN A 32 13.61 -2.91 -4.54
CA ASN A 32 14.44 -2.67 -5.72
C ASN A 32 13.84 -3.40 -6.93
N ALA A 33 12.71 -2.90 -7.44
CA ALA A 33 12.02 -3.44 -8.62
C ALA A 33 12.44 -2.76 -9.94
N GLN A 34 13.55 -2.02 -9.93
CA GLN A 34 13.93 -1.15 -11.04
C GLN A 34 14.22 -1.93 -12.32
N GLY A 35 13.50 -1.57 -13.40
CA GLY A 35 13.71 -2.14 -14.73
C GLY A 35 13.07 -3.52 -14.95
N SER A 36 12.35 -4.06 -13.96
CA SER A 36 11.62 -5.32 -14.07
C SER A 36 10.11 -5.10 -14.01
N GLY A 37 9.36 -5.91 -14.74
CA GLY A 37 7.93 -6.05 -14.51
C GLY A 37 7.70 -6.68 -13.14
N VAL A 38 6.67 -6.22 -12.43
CA VAL A 38 6.26 -6.75 -11.13
C VAL A 38 4.74 -6.84 -11.02
N SER A 39 4.29 -7.80 -10.24
CA SER A 39 2.94 -7.88 -9.70
C SER A 39 2.86 -7.09 -8.40
N ILE A 40 1.81 -6.29 -8.25
CA ILE A 40 1.47 -5.63 -6.97
C ILE A 40 0.31 -6.40 -6.36
N GLU A 41 0.65 -7.43 -5.60
CA GLU A 41 -0.30 -8.41 -5.06
C GLU A 41 -0.98 -7.91 -3.78
N SER A 42 -2.29 -8.13 -3.66
CA SER A 42 -3.03 -7.80 -2.45
C SER A 42 -2.75 -8.81 -1.33
N VAL A 43 -2.37 -8.34 -0.15
CA VAL A 43 -2.29 -9.20 1.05
C VAL A 43 -3.70 -9.59 1.53
N GLN A 44 -4.71 -8.75 1.30
CA GLN A 44 -6.11 -9.06 1.65
C GLN A 44 -6.71 -10.13 0.73
N TYR A 45 -6.48 -10.00 -0.58
CA TYR A 45 -7.01 -10.93 -1.58
C TYR A 45 -5.90 -11.79 -2.16
N SER A 46 -5.57 -12.86 -1.44
CA SER A 46 -4.54 -13.82 -1.86
C SER A 46 -4.74 -14.28 -3.30
N GLY A 47 -3.68 -14.24 -4.09
CA GLY A 47 -3.71 -14.68 -5.48
C GLY A 47 -4.22 -13.64 -6.47
N LEU A 48 -4.47 -12.39 -6.03
CA LEU A 48 -4.90 -11.30 -6.90
C LEU A 48 -3.94 -10.11 -6.80
N GLU A 49 -3.86 -9.35 -7.89
CA GLU A 49 -3.00 -8.18 -8.03
C GLU A 49 -3.75 -6.97 -8.58
N TRP A 50 -3.09 -5.83 -8.45
CA TRP A 50 -3.54 -4.58 -9.05
C TRP A 50 -3.69 -4.70 -10.57
N GLY A 51 -4.63 -3.99 -11.14
CA GLY A 51 -4.74 -3.88 -12.59
C GLY A 51 -6.11 -3.38 -13.03
N ASP A 52 -6.35 -3.44 -14.33
CA ASP A 52 -7.69 -3.28 -14.89
C ASP A 52 -8.50 -4.57 -14.72
N HIS A 53 -9.78 -4.44 -14.37
CA HIS A 53 -10.61 -5.61 -14.04
C HIS A 53 -10.99 -6.48 -15.24
N ASN A 54 -11.18 -5.89 -16.43
CA ASN A 54 -11.87 -6.54 -17.55
C ASN A 54 -11.11 -6.50 -18.87
N THR A 55 -10.20 -5.56 -19.05
CA THR A 55 -9.65 -5.19 -20.36
C THR A 55 -8.19 -4.78 -20.28
N THR A 56 -7.50 -4.79 -21.42
CA THR A 56 -6.19 -4.14 -21.54
C THR A 56 -6.28 -2.69 -21.09
N PRO A 57 -5.43 -2.20 -20.17
CA PRO A 57 -5.54 -0.86 -19.61
C PRO A 57 -5.54 0.26 -20.65
N THR A 58 -6.44 1.22 -20.46
CA THR A 58 -6.57 2.45 -21.23
C THR A 58 -6.66 3.68 -20.32
N ASN A 59 -6.57 4.88 -20.90
CA ASN A 59 -6.66 6.11 -20.13
C ASN A 59 -8.07 6.29 -19.51
N GLY A 60 -8.12 6.52 -18.21
CA GLY A 60 -9.33 6.73 -17.41
C GLY A 60 -9.79 5.48 -16.67
N ASP A 61 -9.24 4.31 -17.02
CA ASP A 61 -9.61 3.05 -16.38
C ASP A 61 -9.23 3.05 -14.90
N VAL A 62 -10.14 2.53 -14.08
CA VAL A 62 -9.98 2.45 -12.63
C VAL A 62 -9.15 1.23 -12.29
N ILE A 63 -8.19 1.39 -11.39
CA ILE A 63 -7.35 0.29 -10.93
C ILE A 63 -8.05 -0.41 -9.75
N VAL A 64 -8.12 -1.73 -9.82
CA VAL A 64 -8.74 -2.61 -8.81
C VAL A 64 -7.71 -3.62 -8.29
N SER A 65 -8.08 -4.49 -7.32
CA SER A 65 -7.21 -5.56 -6.81
C SER A 65 -7.43 -6.92 -7.48
N SER A 66 -8.12 -6.98 -8.62
CA SER A 66 -8.37 -8.19 -9.39
C SER A 66 -8.16 -7.95 -10.88
N SER A 67 -6.89 -7.82 -11.28
CA SER A 67 -6.49 -7.69 -12.68
C SER A 67 -7.07 -8.80 -13.55
N PHE A 68 -7.51 -8.45 -14.76
CA PHE A 68 -7.93 -9.43 -15.78
C PHE A 68 -6.77 -10.29 -16.28
N ARG A 69 -5.53 -9.77 -16.20
CA ARG A 69 -4.32 -10.51 -16.61
C ARG A 69 -3.99 -11.59 -15.59
N GLY A 70 -4.20 -11.27 -14.30
CA GLY A 70 -3.88 -12.13 -13.16
C GLY A 70 -2.39 -12.49 -13.09
N LEU A 71 -2.01 -13.27 -12.07
CA LEU A 71 -0.62 -13.54 -11.70
C LEU A 71 0.21 -14.36 -12.70
N ALA A 72 -0.30 -14.61 -13.92
CA ALA A 72 0.44 -15.32 -14.95
C ALA A 72 1.56 -14.44 -15.57
N ALA A 73 1.43 -13.12 -15.47
CA ALA A 73 2.43 -12.16 -15.91
C ALA A 73 2.33 -10.90 -15.02
N PRO A 74 3.45 -10.17 -14.81
CA PRO A 74 3.42 -8.93 -14.07
C PRO A 74 2.60 -7.86 -14.80
N ASP A 75 2.00 -6.94 -14.04
CA ASP A 75 1.19 -5.85 -14.58
C ASP A 75 1.91 -4.50 -14.62
N PHE A 76 2.95 -4.30 -13.81
CA PHE A 76 3.53 -2.98 -13.61
C PHE A 76 5.04 -2.92 -13.73
N HIS A 77 5.55 -1.76 -14.12
CA HIS A 77 6.91 -1.32 -13.78
C HIS A 77 6.84 -0.37 -12.58
N VAL A 78 7.58 -0.67 -11.50
CA VAL A 78 7.71 0.21 -10.32
C VAL A 78 9.09 0.86 -10.35
N GLN A 79 9.15 2.15 -10.69
CA GLN A 79 10.39 2.85 -11.00
C GLN A 79 10.60 4.07 -10.11
N GLN A 80 11.80 4.26 -9.56
CA GLN A 80 12.11 5.51 -8.86
C GLN A 80 12.07 6.69 -9.84
N SER A 81 11.50 7.80 -9.38
CA SER A 81 11.35 9.06 -10.13
C SER A 81 12.67 9.83 -10.31
N GLY A 82 13.71 9.47 -9.57
CA GLY A 82 14.97 10.21 -9.49
C GLY A 82 14.88 11.50 -8.65
N GLN A 83 13.75 11.75 -7.99
CA GLN A 83 13.55 12.91 -7.12
C GLN A 83 14.04 12.66 -5.69
N VAL A 84 14.28 13.77 -4.97
CA VAL A 84 14.57 13.76 -3.53
C VAL A 84 13.46 14.54 -2.81
N PRO A 85 12.77 13.95 -1.80
CA PRO A 85 12.92 12.58 -1.32
C PRO A 85 12.51 11.52 -2.35
N THR A 86 13.05 10.30 -2.22
CA THR A 86 12.81 9.20 -3.16
C THR A 86 11.32 8.91 -3.28
N SER A 87 10.83 8.88 -4.52
CA SER A 87 9.46 8.49 -4.87
C SER A 87 9.45 7.59 -6.09
N TYR A 88 8.30 6.97 -6.36
CA TYR A 88 8.12 5.96 -7.38
C TYR A 88 7.01 6.35 -8.35
N ILE A 89 7.20 6.00 -9.62
CA ILE A 89 6.16 6.00 -10.65
C ILE A 89 5.83 4.55 -10.94
N ILE A 90 4.54 4.23 -11.00
CA ILE A 90 4.03 2.89 -11.31
C ILE A 90 3.38 2.97 -12.69
N ARG A 91 3.82 2.14 -13.64
CA ARG A 91 3.36 2.17 -15.05
C ARG A 91 2.87 0.80 -15.48
N ASP A 92 1.90 0.73 -16.40
CA ASP A 92 1.52 -0.56 -17.00
C ASP A 92 2.71 -1.14 -17.79
N VAL A 93 2.97 -2.43 -17.62
CA VAL A 93 4.12 -3.12 -18.19
C VAL A 93 4.06 -3.18 -19.73
N ASN A 94 2.86 -3.25 -20.30
CA ASN A 94 2.61 -3.43 -21.73
C ASN A 94 2.42 -2.09 -22.47
N ASN A 95 2.18 -1.01 -21.73
CA ASN A 95 2.03 0.34 -22.22
C ASN A 95 2.59 1.34 -21.21
N ASN A 96 3.90 1.56 -21.30
CA ASN A 96 4.63 2.53 -20.47
C ASN A 96 4.20 4.00 -20.64
N ASN A 97 3.23 4.29 -21.53
CA ASN A 97 2.59 5.60 -21.62
C ASN A 97 1.40 5.73 -20.64
N LEU A 98 1.02 4.67 -19.90
CA LEU A 98 0.01 4.72 -18.85
C LEU A 98 0.65 4.54 -17.48
N ALA A 99 0.35 5.47 -16.58
CA ALA A 99 0.80 5.46 -15.20
C ALA A 99 -0.38 5.39 -14.24
N VAL A 100 -0.17 4.72 -13.11
CA VAL A 100 -1.04 4.79 -11.95
C VAL A 100 -1.07 6.23 -11.47
N THR A 101 -2.27 6.78 -11.33
CA THR A 101 -2.49 8.18 -11.01
C THR A 101 -3.57 8.30 -9.96
N THR A 102 -3.31 9.10 -8.93
CA THR A 102 -4.32 9.44 -7.93
C THR A 102 -5.25 10.51 -8.51
N GLU A 103 -6.53 10.20 -8.63
CA GLU A 103 -7.58 11.15 -9.00
C GLU A 103 -8.67 11.17 -7.93
N GLY A 104 -8.76 12.27 -7.19
CA GLY A 104 -9.57 12.31 -5.98
C GLY A 104 -9.07 11.31 -4.94
N SER A 105 -9.91 10.35 -4.57
CA SER A 105 -9.59 9.28 -3.63
C SER A 105 -9.43 7.92 -4.30
N GLN A 106 -9.27 7.85 -5.63
CA GLN A 106 -9.15 6.60 -6.39
C GLN A 106 -7.88 6.60 -7.23
N LEU A 107 -7.50 5.40 -7.70
CA LEU A 107 -6.39 5.22 -8.63
C LEU A 107 -6.91 4.90 -10.02
N HIS A 108 -6.36 5.61 -11.01
CA HIS A 108 -6.67 5.44 -12.43
C HIS A 108 -5.40 5.24 -13.26
N PHE A 109 -5.53 4.58 -14.40
CA PHE A 109 -4.54 4.66 -15.46
C PHE A 109 -4.71 5.99 -16.20
N THR A 110 -3.65 6.80 -16.28
CA THR A 110 -3.66 8.04 -17.09
C THR A 110 -2.34 8.20 -17.84
N PRO A 111 -2.25 9.12 -18.83
CA PRO A 111 -1.01 9.33 -19.57
C PRO A 111 0.14 9.65 -18.63
N THR A 112 1.23 8.91 -18.78
CA THR A 112 2.46 9.12 -18.04
C THR A 112 3.00 10.53 -18.29
N SER A 113 3.34 11.23 -17.22
CA SER A 113 3.94 12.55 -17.34
C SER A 113 5.34 12.50 -17.97
N ASN A 114 5.58 13.40 -18.92
CA ASN A 114 6.88 13.58 -19.56
C ASN A 114 7.94 14.15 -18.60
N SER A 115 7.55 14.78 -17.50
CA SER A 115 8.48 15.40 -16.55
C SER A 115 8.99 14.44 -15.46
N GLY A 116 8.31 13.30 -15.28
CA GLY A 116 8.57 12.39 -14.16
C GLY A 116 8.22 12.98 -12.78
N ASN A 117 7.67 14.20 -12.71
CA ASN A 117 7.45 14.96 -11.48
C ASN A 117 5.99 15.32 -11.24
N GLN A 118 5.07 14.63 -11.93
CA GLN A 118 3.65 14.87 -11.77
C GLN A 118 3.20 14.36 -10.39
N ALA A 119 2.83 15.28 -9.51
CA ALA A 119 2.65 14.98 -8.09
C ALA A 119 1.68 13.83 -7.80
N ASN A 120 0.59 13.70 -8.56
CA ASN A 120 -0.40 12.63 -8.38
C ASN A 120 -0.02 11.30 -9.06
N GLN A 121 1.13 11.22 -9.74
CA GLN A 121 1.73 9.99 -10.28
C GLN A 121 2.96 9.52 -9.48
N LEU A 122 3.26 10.20 -8.37
CA LEU A 122 4.35 9.87 -7.47
C LEU A 122 3.82 9.13 -6.24
N PHE A 123 4.50 8.05 -5.87
CA PHE A 123 4.15 7.22 -4.72
C PHE A 123 5.36 6.99 -3.82
N ASP A 124 5.11 6.91 -2.52
CA ASP A 124 6.05 6.41 -1.53
C ASP A 124 5.73 4.93 -1.28
N ILE A 125 6.77 4.10 -1.27
CA ILE A 125 6.64 2.65 -1.04
C ILE A 125 7.54 2.26 0.13
N ALA A 126 6.94 1.71 1.17
CA ALA A 126 7.62 1.24 2.36
C ALA A 126 7.21 -0.20 2.69
N CYS A 127 8.16 -1.12 2.59
CA CYS A 127 7.97 -2.55 2.86
C CYS A 127 8.57 -2.94 4.20
N GLN A 128 8.01 -3.99 4.82
CA GLN A 128 8.57 -4.55 6.05
C GLN A 128 9.83 -5.37 5.79
N SER A 129 9.92 -5.98 4.62
CA SER A 129 11.09 -6.70 4.14
C SER A 129 11.24 -6.53 2.65
N CYS A 130 12.49 -6.51 2.18
CA CYS A 130 12.84 -6.44 0.77
C CYS A 130 13.87 -7.52 0.49
N ALA A 131 13.77 -8.15 -0.67
CA ALA A 131 14.76 -9.10 -1.14
C ALA A 131 15.50 -8.52 -2.36
N PHE A 132 16.66 -9.11 -2.65
CA PHE A 132 17.48 -8.76 -3.81
C PHE A 132 17.45 -9.86 -4.88
N ASP A 133 16.72 -10.96 -4.64
CA ASP A 133 16.51 -12.01 -5.62
C ASP A 133 15.48 -11.55 -6.64
N THR A 134 15.94 -11.34 -7.86
CA THR A 134 15.11 -10.86 -8.99
C THR A 134 14.56 -12.01 -9.82
N THR A 135 14.59 -13.25 -9.32
CA THR A 135 14.00 -14.40 -9.98
C THR A 135 12.47 -14.25 -10.05
N PRO A 136 11.81 -14.51 -11.19
CA PRO A 136 10.36 -14.45 -11.29
C PRO A 136 9.66 -15.28 -10.21
N GLY A 137 8.62 -14.72 -9.60
CA GLY A 137 7.88 -15.26 -8.46
C GLY A 137 8.50 -14.94 -7.09
N GLN A 138 9.66 -14.29 -7.02
CA GLN A 138 10.25 -13.84 -5.76
C GLN A 138 9.78 -12.43 -5.39
N ALA A 139 9.57 -12.18 -4.11
CA ALA A 139 9.13 -10.88 -3.63
C ALA A 139 10.29 -9.88 -3.61
N ALA A 140 10.22 -8.82 -4.43
CA ALA A 140 11.04 -7.63 -4.30
C ALA A 140 10.78 -6.90 -2.97
N GLY A 141 9.54 -6.96 -2.48
CA GLY A 141 9.12 -6.41 -1.19
C GLY A 141 7.88 -7.12 -0.66
N SER A 142 7.78 -7.26 0.67
CA SER A 142 6.63 -7.89 1.32
C SER A 142 5.98 -6.96 2.35
N GLN A 143 4.65 -7.05 2.44
CA GLN A 143 3.83 -6.23 3.31
C GLN A 143 4.14 -4.73 3.16
N CYS A 144 4.17 -4.30 1.91
CA CYS A 144 4.42 -2.94 1.49
C CYS A 144 3.19 -2.07 1.64
N THR A 145 3.38 -0.91 2.26
CA THR A 145 2.45 0.20 2.18
C THR A 145 2.81 1.06 0.99
N ILE A 146 1.79 1.43 0.20
CA ILE A 146 1.93 2.34 -0.95
C ILE A 146 1.07 3.57 -0.65
N SER A 147 1.67 4.76 -0.76
CA SER A 147 1.05 6.04 -0.41
C SER A 147 1.28 7.06 -1.52
N PRO A 148 0.34 7.97 -1.82
CA PRO A 148 0.66 9.12 -2.66
C PRO A 148 1.81 9.93 -2.05
N HIS A 149 2.74 10.38 -2.90
CA HIS A 149 3.95 11.02 -2.42
C HIS A 149 3.67 12.27 -1.60
N GLY A 150 4.30 12.37 -0.43
CA GLY A 150 4.12 13.49 0.50
C GLY A 150 2.80 13.47 1.28
N GLN A 151 1.98 12.42 1.13
CA GLN A 151 0.74 12.21 1.90
C GLN A 151 0.92 11.07 2.90
N ASN A 152 1.80 11.25 3.89
CA ASN A 152 2.26 10.19 4.80
C ASN A 152 1.17 9.55 5.68
N ASN A 153 -0.02 10.17 5.77
CA ASN A 153 -1.17 9.64 6.52
C ASN A 153 -2.21 8.98 5.62
N GLN A 154 -1.95 8.89 4.32
CA GLN A 154 -2.83 8.28 3.33
C GLN A 154 -2.17 7.06 2.69
N CYS A 155 -2.94 5.99 2.54
CA CYS A 155 -2.49 4.71 2.03
C CYS A 155 -3.46 4.22 0.96
N VAL A 156 -2.91 3.62 -0.09
CA VAL A 156 -3.72 2.86 -1.03
C VAL A 156 -4.34 1.67 -0.30
N THR A 157 -5.63 1.47 -0.51
CA THR A 157 -6.48 0.54 0.21
C THR A 157 -7.31 -0.23 -0.81
N SER A 158 -7.25 -1.55 -0.77
CA SER A 158 -8.16 -2.41 -1.50
C SER A 158 -9.61 -2.15 -1.08
N GLY A 159 -10.54 -2.16 -2.04
CA GLY A 159 -11.97 -2.02 -1.76
C GLY A 159 -12.54 -3.22 -1.00
N GLN A 160 -13.84 -3.19 -0.71
CA GLN A 160 -14.52 -4.24 0.06
C GLN A 160 -14.57 -5.59 -0.69
N HIS A 161 -14.53 -5.54 -2.01
CA HIS A 161 -14.34 -6.66 -2.90
C HIS A 161 -13.11 -6.42 -3.79
N ALA A 162 -12.51 -7.47 -4.34
CA ALA A 162 -11.29 -7.33 -5.13
C ALA A 162 -11.49 -6.53 -6.43
N ALA A 163 -12.70 -6.57 -7.00
CA ALA A 163 -13.11 -5.80 -8.17
C ALA A 163 -13.54 -4.36 -7.85
N ASP A 164 -13.62 -4.00 -6.57
CA ASP A 164 -13.89 -2.61 -6.19
C ASP A 164 -12.63 -1.76 -6.45
N PRO A 165 -12.82 -0.47 -6.78
CA PRO A 165 -11.71 0.47 -6.96
C PRO A 165 -10.73 0.48 -5.79
N LEU A 166 -9.43 0.54 -6.11
CA LEU A 166 -8.43 0.93 -5.13
C LEU A 166 -8.68 2.38 -4.70
N ALA A 167 -8.68 2.59 -3.39
CA ALA A 167 -8.95 3.89 -2.79
C ALA A 167 -7.74 4.41 -2.02
N VAL A 168 -7.55 5.72 -1.99
CA VAL A 168 -6.62 6.39 -1.10
C VAL A 168 -7.37 6.79 0.17
N THR A 169 -7.06 6.15 1.29
CA THR A 169 -7.72 6.38 2.59
C THR A 169 -6.71 6.59 3.70
N GLY A 170 -7.15 6.88 4.92
CA GLY A 170 -6.25 7.01 6.07
C GLY A 170 -5.48 5.73 6.35
N CYS A 171 -4.18 5.83 6.62
CA CYS A 171 -3.35 4.67 6.96
C CYS A 171 -3.77 4.06 8.30
N THR A 172 -4.13 2.76 8.27
CA THR A 172 -4.56 1.94 9.41
C THR A 172 -3.62 0.76 9.66
N GLY A 173 -2.80 0.38 8.68
CA GLY A 173 -1.95 -0.81 8.74
C GLY A 173 -2.73 -2.13 8.60
N SER A 174 -3.99 -2.07 8.14
CA SER A 174 -4.79 -3.27 7.87
C SER A 174 -4.28 -4.02 6.63
N ASN A 175 -4.64 -5.31 6.49
CA ASN A 175 -4.25 -6.11 5.33
C ASN A 175 -4.74 -5.53 3.99
N ALA A 176 -5.81 -4.72 4.00
CA ALA A 176 -6.30 -4.02 2.81
C ALA A 176 -5.31 -2.95 2.29
N GLN A 177 -4.33 -2.54 3.11
CA GLN A 177 -3.34 -1.51 2.81
C GLN A 177 -1.92 -2.09 2.68
N LEU A 178 -1.81 -3.42 2.63
CA LEU A 178 -0.55 -4.12 2.51
C LEU A 178 -0.52 -4.88 1.19
N PHE A 179 0.60 -4.75 0.49
CA PHE A 179 0.81 -5.34 -0.82
C PHE A 179 2.15 -6.07 -0.85
N ASN A 180 2.26 -7.13 -1.63
CA ASN A 180 3.56 -7.69 -1.99
C ASN A 180 3.93 -7.20 -3.38
N ILE A 181 5.22 -6.91 -3.58
CA ILE A 181 5.75 -6.57 -4.89
C ILE A 181 6.61 -7.75 -5.33
N VAL A 182 6.19 -8.44 -6.39
CA VAL A 182 6.72 -9.73 -6.82
C VAL A 182 7.21 -9.64 -8.26
N PHE A 183 8.40 -10.17 -8.55
CA PHE A 183 9.00 -10.21 -9.90
C PHE A 183 8.32 -11.21 -10.83
#